data_AF-A0A257JC17-F1
#
_entry.id   AF-A0A257JC17-F1
#
_cell.length_a   1.000
_cell.length_b   1.000
_cell.length_c   1.000
_cell.angle_alpha   90.00
_cell.angle_beta   90.00
_cell.angle_gamma   90.00
#
_symmetry.space_group_name_H-M   'P 1'
#
loop_
_entity.id
_entity.type
_entity.pdbx_description
1 polymer ?
#
loop_
_entity_poly.entity_id
_entity_poly.type
_entity_poly.pdbx_seq_one_letter_code
_entity_poly.pdbx_strand_id
1 'polypeptide(L)'
;MILRHVFEPTDNNRLANLSGAFDAHLRAIEEAMGVRISRREAAFQVEGGRPHAARALALLEMLYERAARPIPPEALQLALVEANGTLALSGMQAEALPPGADGIVLHTRRSDLRGRTRNQ
;
A
#
# COMPACT_ATOMS: atom_id res chain seq x y z
N MET A 1 9.77 -8.21 -15.18
CA MET A 1 10.90 -8.79 -14.41
C MET A 1 10.30 -9.48 -13.21
N ILE A 2 10.85 -10.62 -12.80
CA ILE A 2 10.39 -11.37 -11.62
C ILE A 2 11.42 -11.19 -10.53
N LEU A 3 11.02 -10.63 -9.40
CA LEU A 3 11.81 -10.53 -8.18
C LEU A 3 11.27 -11.54 -7.17
N ARG A 4 12.14 -12.40 -6.66
CA ARG A 4 11.81 -13.32 -5.58
C ARG A 4 12.49 -12.84 -4.32
N HIS A 5 11.73 -12.68 -3.25
CA HIS A 5 12.21 -12.31 -1.94
C HIS A 5 11.70 -13.30 -0.90
N VAL A 6 12.54 -13.66 0.06
CA VAL A 6 12.18 -14.54 1.18
C VAL A 6 12.45 -13.74 2.45
N PHE A 7 11.42 -13.57 3.27
CA PHE A 7 11.57 -12.87 4.55
C PHE A 7 12.12 -13.84 5.59
N GLU A 8 13.27 -13.52 6.15
CA GLU A 8 13.85 -14.22 7.31
C GLU A 8 13.90 -13.24 8.48
N PRO A 9 13.38 -13.59 9.68
CA PRO A 9 12.84 -14.89 10.12
C PRO A 9 11.43 -15.20 9.60
N THR A 10 11.05 -16.47 9.47
CA THR A 10 9.70 -16.89 9.04
C THR A 10 8.68 -16.78 10.17
N ASP A 11 8.29 -15.56 10.54
CA ASP A 11 7.23 -15.33 11.52
C ASP A 11 5.85 -15.38 10.86
N ASN A 12 5.17 -16.52 10.97
CA ASN A 12 3.84 -16.72 10.35
C ASN A 12 2.82 -15.66 10.79
N ASN A 13 2.90 -15.17 12.03
CA ASN A 13 2.06 -14.08 12.53
C ASN A 13 2.31 -12.77 11.78
N ARG A 14 3.59 -12.41 11.56
CA ARG A 14 3.96 -11.22 10.78
C ARG A 14 3.50 -11.35 9.34
N LEU A 15 3.70 -12.53 8.73
CA LEU A 15 3.28 -12.79 7.37
C LEU A 15 1.75 -12.72 7.19
N ALA A 16 0.99 -13.20 8.18
CA ALA A 16 -0.47 -13.05 8.21
C ALA A 16 -0.89 -11.58 8.33
N ASN A 17 -0.27 -10.82 9.24
CA ASN A 17 -0.54 -9.39 9.41
C ASN A 17 -0.16 -8.57 8.15
N LEU A 18 0.92 -8.95 7.47
CA LEU A 18 1.39 -8.29 6.25
C LEU A 18 0.45 -8.55 5.08
N SER A 19 0.02 -9.79 4.87
CA SER A 19 -0.91 -10.14 3.78
C SER A 19 -2.34 -9.64 4.03
N GLY A 20 -2.72 -9.49 5.30
CA GLY A 20 -4.06 -9.09 5.70
C GLY A 20 -5.08 -10.21 5.50
N ALA A 21 -6.35 -9.91 5.78
CA ALA A 21 -7.42 -10.87 5.55
C ALA A 21 -7.56 -11.16 4.05
N PHE A 22 -7.53 -12.45 3.66
CA PHE A 22 -7.67 -12.91 2.28
C PHE A 22 -6.72 -12.25 1.27
N ASP A 23 -5.48 -11.95 1.68
CA ASP A 23 -4.48 -11.28 0.84
C ASP A 23 -4.91 -9.87 0.36
N ALA A 24 -5.84 -9.22 1.07
CA ALA A 24 -6.34 -7.89 0.74
C ALA A 24 -5.22 -6.84 0.64
N HIS A 25 -4.21 -6.94 1.50
CA HIS A 25 -3.09 -6.00 1.46
C HIS A 25 -2.24 -6.19 0.20
N LEU A 26 -2.02 -7.44 -0.22
CA LEU A 26 -1.26 -7.73 -1.44
C LEU A 26 -1.99 -7.20 -2.67
N ARG A 27 -3.31 -7.42 -2.77
CA ARG A 27 -4.12 -6.87 -3.86
C ARG A 27 -4.07 -5.35 -3.94
N ALA A 28 -4.15 -4.66 -2.80
CA ALA A 28 -4.05 -3.20 -2.77
C ALA A 28 -2.68 -2.70 -3.27
N ILE A 29 -1.60 -3.41 -2.94
CA ILE A 29 -0.24 -3.11 -3.42
C ILE A 29 -0.12 -3.38 -4.92
N GLU A 30 -0.69 -4.48 -5.41
CA GLU A 30 -0.75 -4.82 -6.83
C GLU A 30 -1.48 -3.74 -7.65
N GLU A 31 -2.66 -3.31 -7.20
CA GLU A 31 -3.47 -2.27 -7.86
C GLU A 31 -2.79 -0.89 -7.83
N ALA A 32 -2.15 -0.52 -6.72
CA ALA A 32 -1.49 0.78 -6.59
C ALA A 32 -0.22 0.93 -7.43
N MET A 33 0.54 -0.15 -7.65
CA MET A 33 1.81 -0.12 -8.37
C MET A 33 1.79 -0.82 -9.74
N GLY A 34 0.67 -1.46 -10.10
CA GLY A 34 0.55 -2.23 -11.34
C GLY A 34 1.49 -3.42 -11.40
N VAL A 35 1.74 -4.07 -10.26
CA VAL A 35 2.59 -5.27 -10.15
C VAL A 35 1.73 -6.48 -9.80
N ARG A 36 2.26 -7.68 -9.98
CA ARG A 36 1.64 -8.93 -9.53
C ARG A 36 2.46 -9.53 -8.39
N ILE A 37 1.84 -9.84 -7.28
CA ILE A 37 2.48 -10.36 -6.08
C ILE A 37 1.87 -11.72 -5.75
N SER A 38 2.72 -12.74 -5.69
CA SER A 38 2.32 -14.10 -5.30
C SER A 38 3.06 -14.51 -4.04
N ARG A 39 2.33 -14.90 -3.01
CA ARG A 39 2.87 -15.41 -1.75
C ARG A 39 2.81 -16.94 -1.73
N ARG A 40 3.94 -17.59 -1.42
CA ARG A 40 4.02 -19.02 -1.10
C ARG A 40 4.80 -19.19 0.20
N GLU A 41 4.09 -19.48 1.29
CA GLU A 41 4.66 -19.61 2.64
C GLU A 41 5.41 -18.33 3.07
N ALA A 42 6.76 -18.39 3.06
CA ALA A 42 7.69 -17.31 3.39
C ALA A 42 8.25 -16.59 2.16
N ALA A 43 7.98 -17.10 0.95
CA ALA A 43 8.48 -16.56 -0.30
C ALA A 43 7.44 -15.65 -0.96
N PHE A 44 7.87 -14.45 -1.32
CA PHE A 44 7.11 -13.48 -2.09
C PHE A 44 7.73 -13.36 -3.47
N GLN A 45 6.89 -13.50 -4.49
CA GLN A 45 7.24 -13.32 -5.88
C GLN A 45 6.55 -12.06 -6.39
N VAL A 46 7.32 -11.06 -6.77
CA VAL A 46 6.85 -9.80 -7.32
C VAL A 46 7.19 -9.76 -8.81
N GLU A 47 6.18 -9.63 -9.65
CA GLU A 47 6.31 -9.57 -11.10
C GLU A 47 5.84 -8.19 -11.58
N GLY A 48 6.69 -7.48 -12.30
CA GLY A 48 6.31 -6.16 -12.80
C GLY A 48 7.41 -5.43 -13.56
N GLY A 49 7.16 -4.15 -13.84
CA GLY A 49 8.15 -3.22 -14.37
C GLY A 49 9.28 -3.01 -13.36
N ARG A 50 10.53 -2.91 -13.84
CA ARG A 50 11.74 -2.75 -13.00
C ARG A 50 11.59 -1.74 -11.83
N PRO A 51 11.13 -0.49 -12.05
CA PRO A 51 10.99 0.48 -10.97
C PRO A 51 9.84 0.16 -10.00
N HIS A 52 8.75 -0.43 -10.50
CA HIS A 52 7.59 -0.79 -9.68
C HIS A 52 7.87 -2.01 -8.80
N ALA A 53 8.53 -3.03 -9.35
CA ALA A 53 8.86 -4.25 -8.62
C ALA A 53 9.83 -3.98 -7.45
N ALA A 54 10.84 -3.12 -7.67
CA ALA A 54 11.76 -2.70 -6.60
C ALA A 54 11.06 -1.92 -5.48
N ARG A 55 10.11 -1.03 -5.84
CA ARG A 55 9.30 -0.27 -4.87
C ARG A 55 8.34 -1.16 -4.09
N ALA A 56 7.68 -2.10 -4.77
CA ALA A 56 6.81 -3.07 -4.12
C ALA A 56 7.58 -3.90 -3.08
N LEU A 57 8.80 -4.30 -3.41
CA LEU A 57 9.68 -5.00 -2.47
C LEU A 57 10.05 -4.13 -1.26
N ALA A 58 10.45 -2.87 -1.47
CA ALA A 58 10.74 -1.95 -0.37
C ALA A 58 9.52 -1.68 0.53
N LEU A 59 8.32 -1.57 -0.06
CA LEU A 59 7.08 -1.42 0.68
C LEU A 59 6.77 -2.67 1.50
N LEU A 60 6.95 -3.87 0.92
CA LEU A 60 6.76 -5.14 1.62
C LEU A 60 7.74 -5.26 2.80
N GLU A 61 9.01 -4.89 2.65
CA GLU A 61 10.00 -4.87 3.74
C GLU A 61 9.57 -3.92 4.87
N MET A 62 9.14 -2.69 4.54
CA MET A 62 8.65 -1.74 5.52
C MET A 62 7.39 -2.26 6.25
N LEU A 63 6.46 -2.86 5.52
CA LEU A 63 5.28 -3.47 6.13
C LEU A 63 5.68 -4.67 7.00
N TYR A 64 6.68 -5.45 6.60
CA TYR A 64 7.15 -6.62 7.33
C TYR A 64 7.74 -6.24 8.69
N GLU A 65 8.49 -5.14 8.75
CA GLU A 65 9.00 -4.56 9.99
C GLU A 65 7.86 -4.11 10.93
N ARG A 66 6.81 -3.52 10.36
CA ARG A 66 5.63 -3.04 11.10
C ARG A 66 4.64 -4.17 11.46
N ALA A 67 4.71 -5.30 10.76
CA ALA A 67 3.82 -6.46 10.93
C ALA A 67 4.03 -7.23 12.24
N ALA A 68 4.97 -6.79 13.08
CA ALA A 68 5.09 -7.23 14.48
C ALA A 68 3.77 -7.04 15.26
N ARG A 69 2.93 -6.10 14.83
CA ARG A 69 1.56 -5.89 15.31
C ARG A 69 0.60 -5.95 14.13
N PRO A 70 -0.69 -6.24 14.35
CA PRO A 70 -1.69 -6.17 13.30
C PRO A 70 -1.68 -4.78 12.67
N ILE A 71 -1.50 -4.73 11.35
CA ILE A 71 -1.46 -3.48 10.59
C ILE A 71 -2.91 -3.06 10.33
N PRO A 72 -3.36 -1.92 10.86
CA PRO A 72 -4.71 -1.45 10.58
C PRO A 72 -4.80 -0.97 9.12
N PRO A 73 -5.96 -1.08 8.48
CA PRO A 73 -6.13 -0.77 7.06
C PRO A 73 -5.73 0.67 6.72
N GLU A 74 -5.93 1.61 7.63
CA GLU A 74 -5.56 3.03 7.46
C GLU A 74 -4.03 3.20 7.39
N ALA A 75 -3.27 2.42 8.16
CA ALA A 75 -1.81 2.47 8.14
C ALA A 75 -1.23 1.90 6.84
N LEU A 76 -1.89 0.89 6.26
CA LEU A 76 -1.56 0.37 4.94
C LEU A 76 -1.86 1.41 3.86
N GLN A 77 -3.05 2.01 3.88
CA GLN A 77 -3.44 3.03 2.92
C GLN A 77 -2.47 4.21 2.95
N LEU A 78 -2.08 4.67 4.13
CA LEU A 78 -1.07 5.72 4.28
C LEU A 78 0.26 5.30 3.65
N ALA A 79 0.76 4.10 3.97
CA ALA A 79 1.99 3.57 3.41
C ALA A 79 1.95 3.45 1.86
N LEU A 80 0.81 3.06 1.30
CA LEU A 80 0.58 3.01 -0.15
C LEU A 80 0.63 4.42 -0.76
N VAL A 81 -0.05 5.39 -0.13
CA VAL A 81 -0.07 6.79 -0.57
C VAL A 81 1.32 7.42 -0.46
N GLU A 82 2.12 7.08 0.54
CA GLU A 82 3.50 7.57 0.66
C GLU A 82 4.41 6.97 -0.42
N ALA A 83 4.32 5.65 -0.64
CA ALA A 83 5.09 4.97 -1.66
C ALA A 83 4.73 5.44 -3.08
N ASN A 84 3.45 5.67 -3.36
CA ASN A 84 2.98 6.18 -4.64
C ASN A 84 3.16 7.70 -4.76
N GLY A 85 2.98 8.41 -3.65
CA GLY A 85 3.19 9.85 -3.52
C GLY A 85 4.59 10.24 -3.92
N THR A 86 5.60 9.42 -3.60
CA THR A 86 6.99 9.56 -4.05
C THR A 86 7.16 9.54 -5.59
N LEU A 87 6.17 9.12 -6.38
CA LEU A 87 6.14 9.26 -7.86
C LEU A 87 5.48 10.58 -8.30
N ALA A 88 4.52 11.09 -7.54
CA ALA A 88 3.77 12.31 -7.90
C ALA A 88 4.68 13.56 -7.98
N LEU A 89 5.77 13.59 -7.22
CA LEU A 89 6.82 14.62 -7.30
C LEU A 89 7.87 14.38 -8.40
N SER A 90 7.78 13.29 -9.17
CA SER A 90 8.69 12.99 -10.29
C SER A 90 8.00 12.83 -11.65
N GLY A 91 6.67 12.88 -11.73
CA GLY A 91 5.97 12.99 -13.01
C GLY A 91 4.67 12.18 -13.06
N MET A 92 3.56 12.89 -13.24
CA MET A 92 2.33 12.49 -13.94
C MET A 92 1.93 11.01 -13.82
N GLN A 93 1.05 10.72 -12.86
CA GLN A 93 -0.22 9.98 -13.03
C GLN A 93 -0.81 9.70 -11.64
N ALA A 94 -1.77 10.53 -11.25
CA ALA A 94 -2.73 10.20 -10.22
C ALA A 94 -3.90 9.50 -10.93
N GLU A 95 -3.85 8.18 -11.05
CA GLU A 95 -5.05 7.40 -11.35
C GLU A 95 -4.92 6.00 -10.76
N ALA A 96 -6.04 5.46 -10.31
CA ALA A 96 -6.26 4.14 -9.68
C ALA A 96 -6.17 4.09 -8.14
N LEU A 97 -7.08 4.82 -7.48
CA LEU A 97 -7.75 4.27 -6.30
C LEU A 97 -8.73 3.18 -6.78
N PRO A 98 -8.64 1.92 -6.33
CA PRO A 98 -9.69 0.94 -6.56
C PRO A 98 -10.95 1.33 -5.76
N PRO A 99 -12.14 1.44 -6.38
CA PRO A 99 -13.40 1.61 -5.68
C PRO A 99 -13.84 0.23 -5.16
N GLY A 100 -13.30 -0.18 -4.01
CA GLY A 100 -13.61 -1.47 -3.38
C GLY A 100 -13.61 -1.45 -1.86
N ALA A 101 -13.46 -0.29 -1.23
CA ALA A 101 -13.66 -0.13 0.20
C ALA A 101 -15.16 0.04 0.48
N ASP A 102 -15.87 -1.07 0.56
CA ASP A 102 -17.18 -1.11 1.22
C ASP A 102 -16.96 -0.69 2.68
N GLY A 103 -17.41 0.52 3.01
CA GLY A 103 -17.46 1.02 4.38
C GLY A 103 -16.22 1.74 4.90
N ILE A 104 -15.85 2.89 4.31
CA ILE A 104 -15.20 3.94 5.11
C ILE A 104 -15.97 5.24 4.89
N VAL A 105 -17.06 5.38 5.65
CA VAL A 105 -17.69 6.67 5.94
C VAL A 105 -16.70 7.47 6.76
N LEU A 106 -15.98 8.38 6.09
CA LEU A 106 -15.11 9.35 6.75
C LEU A 106 -15.97 10.31 7.58
N HIS A 107 -16.02 10.08 8.89
CA HIS A 107 -16.51 11.03 9.86
C HIS A 107 -15.37 11.43 10.79
N THR A 108 -14.65 12.49 10.44
CA THR A 108 -13.98 13.32 11.44
C THR A 108 -14.01 14.79 11.01
N ARG A 109 -14.75 15.56 11.81
CA ARG A 109 -14.96 17.00 11.73
C ARG A 109 -13.62 17.74 11.64
N ARG A 110 -13.42 18.52 10.57
CA ARG A 110 -12.53 19.69 10.63
C ARG A 110 -13.27 20.91 10.11
N SER A 111 -13.56 21.75 11.08
CA SER A 111 -14.23 23.04 11.05
C SER A 111 -13.55 24.02 10.09
N ASP A 112 -14.42 24.81 9.45
CA ASP A 112 -14.20 26.18 8.98
C ASP A 112 -12.86 26.54 8.33
N LEU A 113 -12.86 26.55 6.99
CA LEU A 113 -12.04 27.48 6.24
C LEU A 113 -12.85 28.12 5.10
N ARG A 114 -13.73 29.07 5.45
CA ARG A 114 -14.27 30.00 4.44
C ARG A 114 -13.26 31.10 4.18
N GLY A 115 -12.44 30.90 3.16
CA GLY A 115 -11.75 31.97 2.46
C GLY A 115 -12.44 32.24 1.13
N ARG A 116 -13.46 33.09 1.10
CA ARG A 116 -13.88 33.77 -0.14
C ARG A 116 -13.79 35.28 0.08
N THR A 117 -12.84 35.86 -0.64
CA THR A 117 -12.61 37.29 -0.79
C THR A 117 -13.83 38.02 -1.36
N ARG A 118 -13.88 39.33 -1.10
CA ARG A 118 -14.82 40.34 -1.63
C ARG A 118 -15.10 40.19 -3.13
N ASN A 119 -16.37 40.27 -3.53
CA ASN A 119 -16.82 41.19 -4.58
C ASN A 119 -18.35 41.36 -4.58
N GLN A 120 -18.77 42.63 -4.67
CA GLN A 120 -20.14 43.18 -4.72
C GLN A 120 -20.86 43.40 -3.39
#